data_AF-D7NA18-F1
#
_entry.id   AF-D7NA18-F1
#
_cell.length_a   1.000
_cell.length_b   1.000
_cell.length_c   1.000
_cell.angle_alpha   90.00
_cell.angle_beta   90.00
_cell.angle_gamma   90.00
#
_symmetry.space_group_name_H-M   'P 1'
#
loop_
_entity.id
_entity.type
_entity.pdbx_description
1 polymer ?
#
loop_
_entity_poly.entity_id
_entity_poly.type
_entity_poly.pdbx_seq_one_letter_code
_entity_poly.pdbx_strand_id
1 'polypeptide(L)'
;MNKKLLFSLLFLCTLLHALQAQPKREVRAVWLTTIGGLDWPHNYSQHKLSMEKQKQELRNILNKLQKAGINTVLLQTRIRGTVIYPSDYEPWDGCLSGFPGTSPGYDALQFAIEECHKRGMELHAWVVTIPVGKWNALGCKRLRKCFPNLIVKIGEDGYMNPEKSQTGDYLSQICREITERYDIDGIHLDYIRYPETWKIKVSGDQGRAYITGIVTKIHDAVKSVKPWVKMSCSPIGKADDLARYWSHGWNARTKVLQDAQNWLRDGLMDELFPMMYFKDNNFYPFAIDWQEQSQGKIIVPGLGIYFMSPREKNWSLMDITREMHVTRSLGMGHAFFRNKFFTDNLKGIYDAALNDIDRQPALVPAMTWANATKPQKPTLLAVKNDRIEWLKCNGLTYNIYSSRTWPVDISKAENLMLGRQEIGCLTIPDDPSHYYAITAMDRYGNESEEVQCQNRTKESHNKLIPNDGKRAILPEWTRENDGLIMLSDLHGNLIRRLPHRENTVNIEQVANGFYQLRSLNEKGISHRLGYIMVKRF
;
A
#
# COMPACT_ATOMS: atom_id res chain seq x y z
N MET A 1 10.39 -44.17 2.81
CA MET A 1 9.43 -43.04 2.88
C MET A 1 8.41 -43.22 1.76
N ASN A 2 7.13 -43.40 2.09
CA ASN A 2 6.12 -43.89 1.16
C ASN A 2 5.79 -42.81 0.10
N LYS A 3 5.83 -43.12 -1.20
CA LYS A 3 5.60 -42.14 -2.30
C LYS A 3 4.26 -41.39 -2.15
N LYS A 4 3.26 -42.04 -1.55
CA LYS A 4 1.96 -41.44 -1.21
C LYS A 4 2.04 -40.39 -0.09
N LEU A 5 2.95 -40.57 0.88
CA LEU A 5 3.19 -39.61 1.96
C LEU A 5 3.91 -38.36 1.46
N LEU A 6 4.85 -38.53 0.51
CA LEU A 6 5.54 -37.41 -0.14
C LEU A 6 4.58 -36.58 -1.01
N PHE A 7 3.71 -37.24 -1.79
CA PHE A 7 2.66 -36.55 -2.56
C PHE A 7 1.63 -35.85 -1.66
N SER A 8 1.26 -36.45 -0.53
CA SER A 8 0.31 -35.86 0.42
C SER A 8 0.92 -34.65 1.16
N LEU A 9 2.22 -34.69 1.51
CA LEU A 9 2.93 -33.53 2.07
C LEU A 9 3.10 -32.41 1.04
N LEU A 10 3.41 -32.73 -0.22
CA LEU A 10 3.47 -31.75 -1.30
C LEU A 10 2.10 -31.11 -1.56
N PHE A 11 1.02 -31.91 -1.53
CA PHE A 11 -0.34 -31.40 -1.70
C PHE A 11 -0.79 -30.53 -0.51
N LEU A 12 -0.39 -30.89 0.71
CA LEU A 12 -0.68 -30.09 1.92
C LEU A 12 0.13 -28.78 1.95
N CYS A 13 1.38 -28.79 1.48
CA CYS A 13 2.17 -27.58 1.29
C CYS A 13 1.61 -26.70 0.17
N THR A 14 1.10 -27.25 -0.94
CA THR A 14 0.46 -26.42 -1.99
C THR A 14 -0.90 -25.87 -1.56
N LEU A 15 -1.64 -26.55 -0.69
CA LEU A 15 -2.89 -26.04 -0.09
C LEU A 15 -2.64 -24.97 0.99
N LEU A 16 -1.53 -25.04 1.73
CA LEU A 16 -1.15 -24.01 2.71
C LEU A 16 -0.62 -22.71 2.09
N HIS A 17 -0.14 -22.75 0.84
CA HIS A 17 0.20 -21.54 0.08
C HIS A 17 -1.01 -20.91 -0.64
N ALA A 18 -2.17 -21.59 -0.66
CA ALA A 18 -3.34 -21.16 -1.43
C ALA A 18 -4.25 -20.16 -0.72
N LEU A 19 -4.00 -19.79 0.55
CA LEU A 19 -4.81 -18.83 1.29
C LEU A 19 -3.97 -18.05 2.31
N GLN A 20 -2.90 -17.37 1.86
CA GLN A 20 -2.44 -16.23 2.66
C GLN A 20 -3.54 -15.16 2.56
N ALA A 21 -4.26 -14.92 3.66
CA ALA A 21 -5.24 -13.85 3.73
C ALA A 21 -4.59 -12.55 3.26
N GLN A 22 -5.28 -11.78 2.42
CA GLN A 22 -4.73 -10.52 1.90
C GLN A 22 -4.35 -9.59 3.06
N PRO A 23 -3.19 -8.92 2.96
CA PRO A 23 -2.77 -8.01 4.01
C PRO A 23 -3.74 -6.83 4.09
N LYS A 24 -4.14 -6.46 5.31
CA LYS A 24 -4.95 -5.26 5.56
C LYS A 24 -4.26 -3.98 5.07
N ARG A 25 -2.92 -3.97 5.12
CA ARG A 25 -2.08 -2.83 4.75
C ARG A 25 -1.09 -3.23 3.68
N GLU A 26 -1.15 -2.57 2.52
CA GLU A 26 -0.32 -2.85 1.36
C GLU A 26 -0.41 -1.65 0.40
N VAL A 27 0.73 -1.17 -0.11
CA VAL A 27 0.71 -0.16 -1.18
C VAL A 27 0.47 -0.85 -2.51
N ARG A 28 -0.57 -0.40 -3.22
CA ARG A 28 -0.94 -0.86 -4.56
C ARG A 28 -1.00 0.36 -5.45
N ALA A 29 0.07 0.58 -6.20
CA ALA A 29 0.29 1.85 -6.87
C ALA A 29 0.31 1.74 -8.40
N VAL A 30 0.13 2.89 -9.06
CA VAL A 30 0.32 3.00 -10.50
C VAL A 30 0.99 4.33 -10.85
N TRP A 31 1.95 4.29 -11.79
CA TRP A 31 2.41 5.51 -12.44
C TRP A 31 1.43 5.93 -13.52
N LEU A 32 0.94 7.18 -13.42
CA LEU A 32 0.02 7.80 -14.36
C LEU A 32 0.74 8.97 -15.03
N THR A 33 1.15 8.76 -16.28
CA THR A 33 1.94 9.73 -17.04
C THR A 33 1.09 10.81 -17.71
N THR A 34 1.60 12.04 -17.73
CA THR A 34 0.99 13.18 -18.44
C THR A 34 1.72 13.52 -19.72
N ILE A 35 3.04 13.27 -19.76
CA ILE A 35 3.89 13.55 -20.90
C ILE A 35 3.32 12.93 -22.18
N GLY A 36 3.13 13.77 -23.20
CA GLY A 36 2.68 13.35 -24.52
C GLY A 36 1.31 12.64 -24.55
N GLY A 37 0.48 12.77 -23.51
CA GLY A 37 -0.80 12.07 -23.42
C GLY A 37 -0.64 10.54 -23.40
N LEU A 38 0.48 10.06 -22.86
CA LEU A 38 0.84 8.66 -22.83
C LEU A 38 -0.13 7.81 -21.99
N ASP A 39 -0.66 8.33 -20.88
CA ASP A 39 -1.77 7.75 -20.11
C ASP A 39 -2.98 8.68 -20.04
N TRP A 40 -2.74 9.95 -19.71
CA TRP A 40 -3.79 10.96 -19.61
C TRP A 40 -3.19 12.37 -19.70
N PRO A 41 -3.86 13.33 -20.37
CA PRO A 41 -5.05 13.16 -21.19
C PRO A 41 -4.71 12.79 -22.63
N HIS A 42 -5.60 12.08 -23.31
CA HIS A 42 -5.42 11.74 -24.74
C HIS A 42 -5.89 12.84 -25.71
N ASN A 43 -6.57 13.88 -25.22
CA ASN A 43 -7.07 14.99 -26.03
C ASN A 43 -6.65 16.31 -25.40
N TYR A 44 -6.49 17.38 -26.19
CA TYR A 44 -6.18 18.72 -25.67
C TYR A 44 -7.42 19.48 -25.19
N SER A 45 -7.30 20.18 -24.07
CA SER A 45 -8.29 21.09 -23.50
C SER A 45 -8.05 22.52 -23.96
N GLN A 46 -8.86 22.97 -24.91
CA GLN A 46 -8.81 24.30 -25.52
C GLN A 46 -10.10 25.09 -25.28
N HIS A 47 -11.20 24.38 -25.00
CA HIS A 47 -12.52 24.94 -24.72
C HIS A 47 -13.24 24.09 -23.67
N LYS A 48 -14.34 24.60 -23.12
CA LYS A 48 -15.10 23.95 -22.04
C LYS A 48 -15.46 22.48 -22.31
N LEU A 49 -15.85 22.14 -23.54
CA LEU A 49 -16.22 20.76 -23.89
C LEU A 49 -15.03 19.80 -23.84
N SER A 50 -13.85 20.19 -24.34
CA SER A 50 -12.67 19.31 -24.31
C SER A 50 -12.05 19.23 -22.91
N MET A 51 -12.17 20.29 -22.11
CA MET A 51 -11.86 20.26 -20.68
C MET A 51 -12.66 19.19 -19.94
N GLU A 52 -13.98 19.16 -20.13
CA GLU A 52 -14.83 18.17 -19.46
C GLU A 52 -14.57 16.75 -19.96
N LYS A 53 -14.16 16.57 -21.23
CA LYS A 53 -13.69 15.26 -21.74
C LYS A 53 -12.43 14.79 -21.02
N GLN A 54 -11.42 15.65 -20.83
CA GLN A 54 -10.22 15.29 -20.06
C GLN A 54 -10.56 14.90 -18.62
N LYS A 55 -11.41 15.69 -17.96
CA LYS A 55 -11.86 15.40 -16.59
C LYS A 55 -12.60 14.07 -16.50
N GLN A 56 -13.50 13.79 -17.46
CA GLN A 56 -14.23 12.53 -17.50
C GLN A 56 -13.31 11.34 -17.77
N GLU A 57 -12.30 11.51 -18.63
CA GLU A 57 -11.29 10.50 -18.90
C GLU A 57 -10.54 10.11 -17.62
N LEU A 58 -10.08 11.10 -16.83
CA LEU A 58 -9.42 10.84 -15.55
C LEU A 58 -10.35 10.12 -14.58
N ARG A 59 -11.61 10.56 -14.44
CA ARG A 59 -12.62 9.86 -13.61
C ARG A 59 -12.78 8.40 -14.00
N ASN A 60 -12.81 8.10 -15.29
CA ASN A 60 -12.94 6.75 -15.80
C ASN A 60 -11.70 5.90 -15.49
N ILE A 61 -10.50 6.47 -15.63
CA ILE A 61 -9.24 5.81 -15.23
C ILE A 61 -9.26 5.50 -13.73
N LEU A 62 -9.53 6.50 -12.89
CA LEU A 62 -9.55 6.34 -11.43
C LEU A 62 -10.62 5.35 -10.95
N ASN A 63 -11.79 5.28 -11.61
CA ASN A 63 -12.81 4.25 -11.34
C ASN A 63 -12.29 2.83 -11.60
N LYS A 64 -11.56 2.62 -12.71
CA LYS A 64 -10.95 1.32 -13.00
C LYS A 64 -9.89 0.96 -11.96
N LEU A 65 -9.01 1.92 -11.64
CA LEU A 65 -7.95 1.72 -10.65
C LEU A 65 -8.51 1.36 -9.27
N GLN A 66 -9.48 2.12 -8.77
CA GLN A 66 -10.16 1.83 -7.50
C GLN A 66 -10.78 0.42 -7.51
N LYS A 67 -11.47 0.05 -8.60
CA LYS A 67 -12.10 -1.26 -8.74
C LYS A 67 -11.08 -2.39 -8.63
N ALA A 68 -9.90 -2.23 -9.24
CA ALA A 68 -8.80 -3.20 -9.17
C ALA A 68 -7.98 -3.13 -7.86
N GLY A 69 -8.43 -2.37 -6.86
CA GLY A 69 -7.79 -2.30 -5.55
C GLY A 69 -6.57 -1.38 -5.46
N ILE A 70 -6.30 -0.54 -6.48
CA ILE A 70 -5.25 0.49 -6.41
C ILE A 70 -5.63 1.51 -5.35
N ASN A 71 -4.68 1.84 -4.47
CA ASN A 71 -4.85 2.81 -3.39
C ASN A 71 -3.89 3.99 -3.47
N THR A 72 -2.91 3.98 -4.39
CA THR A 72 -1.95 5.09 -4.58
C THR A 72 -1.76 5.42 -6.07
N VAL A 73 -1.90 6.69 -6.44
CA VAL A 73 -1.64 7.18 -7.80
C VAL A 73 -0.41 8.09 -7.80
N LEU A 74 0.61 7.70 -8.56
CA LEU A 74 1.82 8.49 -8.79
C LEU A 74 1.61 9.34 -10.06
N LEU A 75 1.05 10.54 -9.90
CA LEU A 75 0.64 11.39 -11.02
C LEU A 75 1.76 12.31 -11.48
N GLN A 76 2.17 12.20 -12.74
CA GLN A 76 3.23 13.05 -13.31
C GLN A 76 2.85 14.53 -13.29
N THR A 77 3.35 15.24 -12.29
CA THR A 77 2.93 16.60 -11.94
C THR A 77 3.91 17.64 -12.47
N ARG A 78 5.21 17.40 -12.28
CA ARG A 78 6.28 18.11 -12.99
C ARG A 78 6.85 17.18 -14.06
N ILE A 79 6.79 17.61 -15.31
CA ILE A 79 7.21 16.81 -16.46
C ILE A 79 8.72 16.96 -16.67
N ARG A 80 9.18 18.06 -17.29
CA ARG A 80 10.61 18.32 -17.51
C ARG A 80 10.81 19.82 -17.71
N GLY A 81 10.81 20.58 -16.62
CA GLY A 81 10.86 22.06 -16.64
C GLY A 81 9.51 22.70 -16.97
N THR A 82 8.43 21.95 -16.82
CA THR A 82 7.03 22.30 -17.09
C THR A 82 6.12 21.54 -16.12
N VAL A 83 4.92 22.06 -15.86
CA VAL A 83 3.97 21.53 -14.87
C VAL A 83 2.54 21.43 -15.41
N ILE A 84 1.70 20.67 -14.70
CA ILE A 84 0.25 20.52 -14.97
C ILE A 84 -0.65 21.38 -14.09
N TYR A 85 -0.09 22.36 -13.38
CA TYR A 85 -0.80 23.18 -12.40
C TYR A 85 -0.34 24.65 -12.51
N PRO A 86 -1.09 25.63 -12.00
CA PRO A 86 -0.65 27.02 -11.96
C PRO A 86 0.55 27.16 -11.01
N SER A 87 1.74 27.32 -11.58
CA SER A 87 3.01 27.50 -10.85
C SER A 87 3.56 28.91 -11.03
N ASP A 88 4.19 29.42 -9.99
CA ASP A 88 4.93 30.68 -9.99
C ASP A 88 6.34 30.50 -10.57
N TYR A 89 6.81 29.26 -10.73
CA TYR A 89 8.17 28.91 -11.15
C TYR A 89 8.24 28.35 -12.57
N GLU A 90 7.40 27.38 -12.90
CA GLU A 90 7.46 26.67 -14.18
C GLU A 90 6.23 26.91 -15.07
N PRO A 91 6.41 27.03 -16.40
CA PRO A 91 5.30 27.16 -17.31
C PRO A 91 4.45 25.88 -17.39
N TRP A 92 3.20 26.05 -17.80
CA TRP A 92 2.34 24.94 -18.20
C TRP A 92 3.00 24.06 -19.25
N ASP A 93 2.88 22.75 -19.08
CA ASP A 93 3.22 21.79 -20.11
C ASP A 93 2.17 21.82 -21.25
N GLY A 94 2.60 21.46 -22.46
CA GLY A 94 1.72 21.37 -23.61
C GLY A 94 0.79 20.14 -23.58
N CYS A 95 1.03 19.15 -22.72
CA CYS A 95 0.25 17.90 -22.68
C CYS A 95 -1.25 18.11 -22.44
N LEU A 96 -1.63 19.17 -21.70
CA LEU A 96 -3.03 19.45 -21.41
C LEU A 96 -3.69 20.31 -22.49
N SER A 97 -3.07 21.41 -22.91
CA SER A 97 -3.70 22.40 -23.82
C SER A 97 -3.31 22.24 -25.29
N GLY A 98 -2.25 21.49 -25.57
CA GLY A 98 -1.58 21.43 -26.88
C GLY A 98 -0.58 22.57 -27.11
N PHE A 99 -0.56 23.58 -26.24
CA PHE A 99 0.26 24.78 -26.40
C PHE A 99 1.14 25.01 -25.15
N PRO A 100 2.45 24.70 -25.20
CA PRO A 100 3.35 24.93 -24.07
C PRO A 100 3.25 26.35 -23.52
N GLY A 101 3.15 26.49 -22.20
CA GLY A 101 2.97 27.76 -21.50
C GLY A 101 1.52 28.24 -21.40
N THR A 102 0.56 27.50 -21.94
CA THR A 102 -0.87 27.85 -21.92
C THR A 102 -1.66 26.93 -20.99
N SER A 103 -2.43 27.53 -20.09
CA SER A 103 -3.35 26.80 -19.21
C SER A 103 -4.43 26.07 -20.01
N PRO A 104 -4.84 24.86 -19.59
CA PRO A 104 -5.98 24.14 -20.19
C PRO A 104 -7.34 24.68 -19.72
N GLY A 105 -7.37 25.77 -18.95
CA GLY A 105 -8.58 26.35 -18.38
C GLY A 105 -9.03 25.75 -17.03
N TYR A 106 -8.20 24.90 -16.42
CA TYR A 106 -8.40 24.35 -15.07
C TYR A 106 -7.07 23.93 -14.44
N ASP A 107 -7.08 23.75 -13.13
CA ASP A 107 -5.97 23.15 -12.38
C ASP A 107 -6.08 21.62 -12.42
N ALA A 108 -5.21 20.96 -13.18
CA ALA A 108 -5.28 19.51 -13.36
C ALA A 108 -4.77 18.73 -12.14
N LEU A 109 -3.82 19.27 -11.37
CA LEU A 109 -3.35 18.63 -10.15
C LEU A 109 -4.45 18.67 -9.08
N GLN A 110 -5.06 19.84 -8.84
CA GLN A 110 -6.16 19.97 -7.87
C GLN A 110 -7.30 19.00 -8.20
N PHE A 111 -7.73 18.98 -9.47
CA PHE A 111 -8.81 18.09 -9.90
C PHE A 111 -8.46 16.61 -9.69
N ALA A 112 -7.22 16.20 -9.97
CA ALA A 112 -6.79 14.82 -9.77
C ALA A 112 -6.77 14.40 -8.30
N ILE A 113 -6.34 15.30 -7.40
CA ILE A 113 -6.32 15.07 -5.95
C ILE A 113 -7.73 14.83 -5.44
N GLU A 114 -8.65 15.74 -5.76
CA GLU A 114 -10.05 15.64 -5.34
C GLU A 114 -10.70 14.34 -5.82
N GLU A 115 -10.45 13.93 -7.06
CA GLU A 115 -11.01 12.69 -7.60
C GLU A 115 -10.35 11.43 -7.02
N CYS A 116 -9.07 11.46 -6.66
CA CYS A 116 -8.44 10.35 -5.93
C CYS A 116 -9.01 10.22 -4.52
N HIS A 117 -9.13 11.33 -3.79
CA HIS A 117 -9.62 11.34 -2.41
C HIS A 117 -11.08 10.91 -2.30
N LYS A 118 -11.95 11.28 -3.25
CA LYS A 118 -13.33 10.76 -3.35
C LYS A 118 -13.40 9.24 -3.45
N ARG A 119 -12.32 8.60 -3.90
CA ARG A 119 -12.20 7.14 -4.07
C ARG A 119 -11.39 6.47 -2.96
N GLY A 120 -10.95 7.22 -1.96
CA GLY A 120 -10.09 6.72 -0.89
C GLY A 120 -8.66 6.42 -1.34
N MET A 121 -8.23 6.92 -2.51
CA MET A 121 -6.88 6.74 -3.02
C MET A 121 -5.99 7.92 -2.62
N GLU A 122 -4.73 7.64 -2.31
CA GLU A 122 -3.69 8.66 -2.17
C GLU A 122 -3.24 9.17 -3.54
N LEU A 123 -2.90 10.45 -3.62
CA LEU A 123 -2.20 11.03 -4.77
C LEU A 123 -0.83 11.55 -4.36
N HIS A 124 0.20 11.00 -4.99
CA HIS A 124 1.56 11.49 -4.85
C HIS A 124 1.92 12.30 -6.10
N ALA A 125 2.32 13.56 -5.90
CA ALA A 125 2.77 14.41 -6.98
C ALA A 125 4.15 13.93 -7.46
N TRP A 126 4.18 13.32 -8.64
CA TRP A 126 5.41 12.85 -9.25
C TRP A 126 6.16 14.03 -9.89
N VAL A 127 7.35 14.26 -9.38
CA VAL A 127 8.30 15.29 -9.81
C VAL A 127 9.48 14.62 -10.48
N VAL A 128 9.55 14.71 -11.81
CA VAL A 128 10.82 14.44 -12.51
C VAL A 128 11.80 15.53 -12.09
N THR A 129 13.00 15.18 -11.64
CA THR A 129 13.93 16.13 -11.01
C THR A 129 14.98 16.69 -12.00
N ILE A 130 16.05 15.94 -12.24
CA ILE A 130 17.24 16.40 -12.95
C ILE A 130 17.00 16.71 -14.45
N PRO A 131 16.27 15.89 -15.23
CA PRO A 131 15.97 16.22 -16.63
C PRO A 131 15.04 17.44 -16.78
N VAL A 132 15.36 18.35 -17.70
CA VAL A 132 14.54 19.54 -18.02
C VAL A 132 14.08 19.58 -19.49
N GLY A 133 14.13 18.43 -20.16
CA GLY A 133 13.51 18.22 -21.46
C GLY A 133 14.36 18.74 -22.61
N LYS A 134 13.78 18.81 -23.81
CA LYS A 134 14.51 19.22 -25.01
C LYS A 134 15.11 20.61 -24.83
N TRP A 135 16.37 20.79 -25.23
CA TRP A 135 17.16 22.03 -25.05
C TRP A 135 16.45 23.30 -25.54
N ASN A 136 15.64 23.14 -26.60
CA ASN A 136 14.92 24.22 -27.25
C ASN A 136 13.42 24.31 -26.88
N ALA A 137 12.93 23.43 -25.99
CA ALA A 137 11.57 23.51 -25.46
C ALA A 137 11.43 24.69 -24.48
N LEU A 138 10.19 25.14 -24.26
CA LEU A 138 9.87 26.33 -23.47
C LEU A 138 10.47 26.28 -22.05
N GLY A 139 10.26 25.17 -21.33
CA GLY A 139 10.74 24.98 -19.97
C GLY A 139 12.26 25.12 -19.86
N CYS A 140 12.99 24.30 -20.63
CA CYS A 140 14.46 24.35 -20.68
C CYS A 140 14.98 25.75 -21.07
N LYS A 141 14.41 26.41 -22.08
CA LYS A 141 14.78 27.78 -22.47
C LYS A 141 14.62 28.78 -21.33
N ARG A 142 13.49 28.74 -20.61
CA ARG A 142 13.24 29.64 -19.46
C ARG A 142 14.22 29.38 -18.33
N LEU A 143 14.43 28.11 -17.97
CA LEU A 143 15.39 27.73 -16.93
C LEU A 143 16.81 28.17 -17.27
N ARG A 144 17.25 28.00 -18.52
CA ARG A 144 18.58 28.48 -18.98
C ARG A 144 18.71 30.00 -18.91
N LYS A 145 17.64 30.73 -19.20
CA LYS A 145 17.64 32.19 -19.10
C LYS A 145 17.76 32.65 -17.64
N CYS A 146 17.07 31.98 -16.72
CA CYS A 146 17.07 32.33 -15.29
C CYS A 146 18.33 31.81 -14.57
N PHE A 147 18.86 30.67 -15.01
CA PHE A 147 20.01 29.98 -14.40
C PHE A 147 21.05 29.54 -15.46
N PRO A 148 21.78 30.48 -16.08
CA PRO A 148 22.67 30.19 -17.23
C PRO A 148 23.73 29.10 -17.00
N ASN A 149 24.19 28.93 -15.75
CA ASN A 149 25.23 27.96 -15.39
C ASN A 149 24.71 26.68 -14.70
N LEU A 150 23.39 26.60 -14.47
CA LEU A 150 22.77 25.47 -13.78
C LEU A 150 22.35 24.36 -14.74
N ILE A 151 21.99 24.71 -15.98
CA ILE A 151 21.44 23.77 -16.95
C ILE A 151 22.52 23.37 -17.95
N VAL A 152 22.79 22.07 -18.04
CA VAL A 152 23.79 21.48 -18.92
C VAL A 152 23.11 20.77 -20.09
N LYS A 153 23.63 20.99 -21.30
CA LYS A 153 23.17 20.31 -22.51
C LYS A 153 23.85 18.95 -22.62
N ILE A 154 23.08 17.89 -22.80
CA ILE A 154 23.59 16.57 -23.19
C ILE A 154 22.76 16.04 -24.35
N GLY A 155 23.40 15.87 -25.50
CA GLY A 155 22.69 15.56 -26.75
C GLY A 155 21.67 16.65 -27.09
N GLU A 156 20.41 16.26 -27.26
CA GLU A 156 19.31 17.18 -27.55
C GLU A 156 18.60 17.72 -26.31
N ASP A 157 18.92 17.19 -25.14
CA ASP A 157 18.19 17.41 -23.90
C ASP A 157 19.01 18.28 -22.92
N GLY A 158 18.30 18.96 -22.04
CA GLY A 158 18.86 19.72 -20.93
C GLY A 158 18.68 18.99 -19.61
N TYR A 159 19.63 19.19 -18.71
CA TYR A 159 19.65 18.62 -17.36
C TYR A 159 20.08 19.68 -16.36
N MET A 160 19.48 19.72 -15.17
CA MET A 160 20.03 20.47 -14.04
C MET A 160 21.36 19.83 -13.62
N ASN A 161 22.34 20.65 -13.26
CA ASN A 161 23.63 20.15 -12.81
C ASN A 161 23.54 19.66 -11.35
N PRO A 162 23.64 18.35 -11.07
CA PRO A 162 23.54 17.85 -9.70
C PRO A 162 24.67 18.35 -8.80
N GLU A 163 25.81 18.74 -9.36
CA GLU A 163 26.99 19.23 -8.62
C GLU A 163 26.85 20.69 -8.15
N LYS A 164 25.75 21.36 -8.50
CA LYS A 164 25.45 22.73 -8.07
C LYS A 164 24.35 22.69 -7.01
N SER A 165 24.65 23.24 -5.83
CA SER A 165 23.69 23.33 -4.71
C SER A 165 22.37 24.03 -5.08
N GLN A 166 22.42 24.95 -6.05
CA GLN A 166 21.27 25.65 -6.63
C GLN A 166 20.22 24.71 -7.24
N THR A 167 20.61 23.51 -7.68
CA THR A 167 19.66 22.50 -8.16
C THR A 167 18.71 22.08 -7.03
N GLY A 168 19.27 21.85 -5.84
CA GLY A 168 18.48 21.52 -4.65
C GLY A 168 17.63 22.69 -4.18
N ASP A 169 18.16 23.91 -4.20
CA ASP A 169 17.39 25.11 -3.85
C ASP A 169 16.16 25.26 -4.74
N TYR A 170 16.36 25.18 -6.06
CA TYR A 170 15.28 25.33 -7.03
C TYR A 170 14.24 24.21 -6.93
N LEU A 171 14.67 22.94 -6.90
CA LEU A 171 13.72 21.81 -6.81
C LEU A 171 12.96 21.81 -5.48
N SER A 172 13.59 22.24 -4.38
CA SER A 172 12.91 22.37 -3.09
C SER A 172 11.79 23.42 -3.13
N GLN A 173 11.96 24.52 -3.87
CA GLN A 173 10.93 25.55 -4.05
C GLN A 173 9.70 25.00 -4.79
N ILE A 174 9.90 24.19 -5.84
CA ILE A 174 8.81 23.53 -6.56
C ILE A 174 8.06 22.56 -5.63
N CYS A 175 8.79 21.70 -4.92
CA CYS A 175 8.16 20.75 -4.00
C CYS A 175 7.43 21.45 -2.84
N ARG A 176 7.96 22.58 -2.35
CA ARG A 176 7.32 23.42 -1.35
C ARG A 176 6.04 24.06 -1.88
N GLU A 177 6.06 24.63 -3.09
CA GLU A 177 4.88 25.21 -3.75
C GLU A 177 3.75 24.17 -3.86
N ILE A 178 4.08 22.97 -4.34
CA ILE A 178 3.11 21.87 -4.44
C ILE A 178 2.55 21.53 -3.03
N THR A 179 3.43 21.40 -2.05
CA THR A 179 3.04 21.01 -0.68
C THR A 179 2.19 22.07 0.01
N GLU A 180 2.46 23.36 -0.19
CA GLU A 180 1.68 24.45 0.40
C GLU A 180 0.30 24.57 -0.24
N ARG A 181 0.23 24.52 -1.58
CA ARG A 181 -0.99 24.81 -2.34
C ARG A 181 -1.99 23.65 -2.38
N TYR A 182 -1.51 22.41 -2.30
CA TYR A 182 -2.33 21.23 -2.60
C TYR A 182 -2.41 20.24 -1.44
N ASP A 183 -3.54 19.55 -1.31
CA ASP A 183 -3.71 18.46 -0.35
C ASP A 183 -3.15 17.12 -0.86
N ILE A 184 -1.86 17.12 -1.21
CA ILE A 184 -1.17 15.89 -1.65
C ILE A 184 -0.91 14.93 -0.49
N ASP A 185 -0.78 13.65 -0.82
CA ASP A 185 -0.39 12.60 0.12
C ASP A 185 1.12 12.34 0.12
N GLY A 186 1.79 12.64 -1.00
CA GLY A 186 3.23 12.45 -1.16
C GLY A 186 3.85 13.28 -2.26
N ILE A 187 5.17 13.45 -2.16
CA ILE A 187 6.06 13.93 -3.23
C ILE A 187 6.86 12.71 -3.71
N HIS A 188 6.74 12.37 -4.99
CA HIS A 188 7.41 11.24 -5.60
C HIS A 188 8.52 11.70 -6.56
N LEU A 189 9.78 11.51 -6.18
CA LEU A 189 10.93 11.97 -6.96
C LEU A 189 11.36 10.92 -7.99
N ASP A 190 11.37 11.31 -9.25
CA ASP A 190 11.90 10.50 -10.34
C ASP A 190 13.16 11.16 -10.93
N TYR A 191 14.02 10.33 -11.51
CA TYR A 191 15.32 10.74 -12.05
C TYR A 191 16.20 11.52 -11.06
N ILE A 192 16.04 11.31 -9.74
CA ILE A 192 16.87 11.95 -8.71
C ILE A 192 18.24 11.27 -8.63
N ARG A 193 19.03 11.47 -9.68
CA ARG A 193 20.29 10.77 -9.97
C ARG A 193 21.11 11.49 -11.02
N TYR A 194 22.36 11.07 -11.19
CA TYR A 194 23.13 11.49 -12.35
C TYR A 194 22.53 10.91 -13.65
N PRO A 195 22.42 11.72 -14.72
CA PRO A 195 22.02 11.23 -16.03
C PRO A 195 22.99 10.16 -16.57
N GLU A 196 22.49 9.18 -17.34
CA GLU A 196 23.29 8.04 -17.81
C GLU A 196 24.53 8.45 -18.62
N THR A 197 24.39 9.54 -19.36
CA THR A 197 25.39 10.09 -20.27
C THR A 197 26.22 11.21 -19.62
N TRP A 198 26.01 11.49 -18.33
CA TRP A 198 26.77 12.50 -17.60
C TRP A 198 28.21 12.02 -17.38
N LYS A 199 29.19 12.85 -17.76
CA LYS A 199 30.61 12.57 -17.51
C LYS A 199 30.95 12.92 -16.07
N ILE A 200 30.78 11.96 -15.17
CA ILE A 200 31.11 12.09 -13.75
C ILE A 200 32.63 12.18 -13.60
N LYS A 201 33.12 13.30 -13.07
CA LYS A 201 34.56 13.55 -12.82
C LYS A 201 34.94 13.54 -11.35
N VAL A 202 33.93 13.53 -10.47
CA VAL A 202 34.09 13.48 -9.02
C VAL A 202 34.13 12.03 -8.52
N SER A 203 34.59 11.83 -7.29
CA SER A 203 34.51 10.50 -6.65
C SER A 203 33.04 10.07 -6.47
N GLY A 204 32.82 8.77 -6.35
CA GLY A 204 31.48 8.23 -6.11
C GLY A 204 30.83 8.75 -4.82
N ASP A 205 31.62 8.91 -3.75
CA ASP A 205 31.14 9.48 -2.48
C ASP A 205 30.73 10.94 -2.65
N GLN A 206 31.56 11.75 -3.32
CA GLN A 206 31.24 13.15 -3.55
C GLN A 206 30.00 13.32 -4.42
N GLY A 207 29.84 12.51 -5.47
CA GLY A 207 28.66 12.57 -6.32
C GLY A 207 27.39 12.09 -5.62
N ARG A 208 27.46 11.04 -4.78
CA ARG A 208 26.34 10.65 -3.91
C ARG A 208 25.98 11.75 -2.92
N ALA A 209 26.97 12.44 -2.35
CA ALA A 209 26.75 13.57 -1.45
C ALA A 209 26.01 14.73 -2.14
N TYR A 210 26.30 15.00 -3.43
CA TYR A 210 25.56 16.00 -4.19
C TYR A 210 24.08 15.64 -4.39
N ILE A 211 23.78 14.42 -4.81
CA ILE A 211 22.38 13.97 -4.96
C ILE A 211 21.67 13.97 -3.61
N THR A 212 22.33 13.47 -2.56
CA THR A 212 21.78 13.45 -1.19
C THR A 212 21.51 14.87 -0.67
N GLY A 213 22.36 15.84 -0.99
CA GLY A 213 22.14 17.24 -0.66
C GLY A 213 20.90 17.84 -1.34
N ILE A 214 20.60 17.44 -2.59
CA ILE A 214 19.35 17.81 -3.28
C ILE A 214 18.15 17.17 -2.58
N VAL A 215 18.21 15.87 -2.29
CA VAL A 215 17.15 15.14 -1.58
C VAL A 215 16.86 15.77 -0.22
N THR A 216 17.90 16.10 0.55
CA THR A 216 17.78 16.71 1.88
C THR A 216 17.03 18.05 1.82
N LYS A 217 17.42 18.95 0.90
CA LYS A 217 16.73 20.24 0.73
C LYS A 217 15.26 20.08 0.36
N ILE A 218 14.94 19.12 -0.52
CA ILE A 218 13.55 18.84 -0.89
C ILE A 218 12.78 18.29 0.31
N HIS A 219 13.33 17.29 1.01
CA HIS A 219 12.75 16.70 2.21
C HIS A 219 12.41 17.79 3.24
N ASP A 220 13.38 18.63 3.60
CA ASP A 220 13.20 19.66 4.62
C ASP A 220 12.14 20.69 4.21
N ALA A 221 12.10 21.06 2.93
CA ALA A 221 11.10 21.97 2.39
C ALA A 221 9.68 21.39 2.42
N VAL A 222 9.51 20.08 2.20
CA VAL A 222 8.21 19.40 2.26
C VAL A 222 7.77 19.19 3.71
N LYS A 223 8.64 18.58 4.52
CA LYS A 223 8.33 18.19 5.89
C LYS A 223 8.11 19.39 6.81
N SER A 224 8.77 20.52 6.57
CA SER A 224 8.53 21.76 7.33
C SER A 224 7.13 22.36 7.12
N VAL A 225 6.48 22.06 5.99
CA VAL A 225 5.12 22.54 5.69
C VAL A 225 4.06 21.53 6.13
N LYS A 226 4.22 20.26 5.72
CA LYS A 226 3.29 19.16 6.05
C LYS A 226 4.09 17.92 6.41
N PRO A 227 4.41 17.69 7.69
CA PRO A 227 5.26 16.56 8.11
C PRO A 227 4.70 15.17 7.74
N TRP A 228 3.39 15.07 7.54
CA TRP A 228 2.69 13.86 7.12
C TRP A 228 2.71 13.59 5.61
N VAL A 229 3.20 14.52 4.78
CA VAL A 229 3.35 14.25 3.33
C VAL A 229 4.49 13.29 3.13
N LYS A 230 4.24 12.17 2.45
CA LYS A 230 5.25 11.12 2.23
C LYS A 230 6.34 11.61 1.27
N MET A 231 7.59 11.36 1.63
CA MET A 231 8.71 11.50 0.70
C MET A 231 8.98 10.14 0.05
N SER A 232 8.90 10.07 -1.28
CA SER A 232 9.25 8.85 -2.00
C SER A 232 10.11 9.11 -3.24
N CYS A 233 10.77 8.08 -3.73
CA CYS A 233 11.49 8.16 -5.00
C CYS A 233 11.48 6.85 -5.78
N SER A 234 11.77 6.94 -7.08
CA SER A 234 11.93 5.80 -7.99
C SER A 234 13.42 5.57 -8.29
N PRO A 235 14.14 4.78 -7.48
CA PRO A 235 15.53 4.44 -7.77
C PRO A 235 15.64 3.39 -8.88
N ILE A 236 16.84 3.25 -9.45
CA ILE A 236 17.15 2.08 -10.30
C ILE A 236 16.87 0.80 -9.51
N GLY A 237 16.22 -0.19 -10.15
CA GLY A 237 15.67 -1.37 -9.47
C GLY A 237 16.68 -2.26 -8.76
N LYS A 238 17.98 -2.15 -9.05
CA LYS A 238 19.05 -2.84 -8.32
C LYS A 238 19.83 -1.81 -7.51
N ALA A 239 19.88 -1.96 -6.19
CA ALA A 239 20.59 -1.03 -5.32
C ALA A 239 22.10 -1.01 -5.63
N ASP A 240 22.74 -2.17 -5.57
CA ASP A 240 24.13 -2.41 -5.98
C ASP A 240 24.33 -3.87 -6.42
N ASP A 241 25.57 -4.29 -6.67
CA ASP A 241 25.92 -5.70 -6.84
C ASP A 241 25.75 -6.49 -5.53
N LEU A 242 25.13 -7.67 -5.62
CA LEU A 242 24.98 -8.60 -4.49
C LEU A 242 26.08 -9.67 -4.56
N ALA A 243 26.39 -10.28 -3.43
CA ALA A 243 27.44 -11.31 -3.32
C ALA A 243 27.33 -12.47 -4.34
N ARG A 244 26.10 -12.82 -4.76
CA ARG A 244 25.83 -13.90 -5.73
C ARG A 244 25.14 -13.43 -7.01
N TYR A 245 24.74 -12.17 -7.09
CA TYR A 245 23.94 -11.65 -8.20
C TYR A 245 24.48 -10.30 -8.66
N TRP A 246 24.77 -10.21 -9.95
CA TRP A 246 25.40 -9.05 -10.54
C TRP A 246 24.38 -8.09 -11.15
N SER A 247 24.58 -6.79 -10.96
CA SER A 247 23.76 -5.75 -11.59
C SER A 247 24.07 -5.54 -13.07
N HIS A 248 25.15 -6.16 -13.57
CA HIS A 248 25.66 -5.99 -14.94
C HIS A 248 26.07 -4.53 -15.22
N GLY A 249 26.66 -3.89 -14.21
CA GLY A 249 27.15 -2.51 -14.31
C GLY A 249 26.06 -1.44 -14.32
N TRP A 250 24.81 -1.80 -14.03
CA TRP A 250 23.67 -0.89 -13.98
C TRP A 250 22.92 -1.00 -12.65
N ASN A 251 23.23 -0.11 -11.71
CA ASN A 251 22.64 -0.07 -10.37
C ASN A 251 22.49 1.36 -9.84
N ALA A 252 21.72 1.52 -8.76
CA ALA A 252 21.43 2.81 -8.16
C ALA A 252 22.69 3.46 -7.54
N ARG A 253 23.40 2.73 -6.67
CA ARG A 253 24.46 3.26 -5.80
C ARG A 253 25.72 3.68 -6.52
N THR A 254 26.20 2.81 -7.41
CA THR A 254 27.54 2.93 -8.01
C THR A 254 27.46 3.57 -9.39
N LYS A 255 26.47 3.19 -10.21
CA LYS A 255 26.41 3.67 -11.60
C LYS A 255 25.80 5.06 -11.75
N VAL A 256 24.72 5.35 -11.01
CA VAL A 256 23.98 6.62 -11.12
C VAL A 256 23.99 7.45 -9.83
N LEU A 257 24.74 6.99 -8.82
CA LEU A 257 25.02 7.69 -7.58
C LEU A 257 23.76 8.04 -6.76
N GLN A 258 22.76 7.16 -6.78
CA GLN A 258 21.59 7.19 -5.90
C GLN A 258 21.86 6.41 -4.62
N ASP A 259 21.84 7.09 -3.48
CA ASP A 259 22.08 6.48 -2.18
C ASP A 259 20.78 6.09 -1.45
N ALA A 260 19.84 5.50 -2.18
CA ALA A 260 18.44 5.39 -1.76
C ALA A 260 18.22 4.59 -0.47
N GLN A 261 19.01 3.53 -0.23
CA GLN A 261 18.95 2.77 1.03
C GLN A 261 19.39 3.62 2.23
N ASN A 262 20.43 4.44 2.05
CA ASN A 262 20.86 5.37 3.10
C ASN A 262 19.82 6.48 3.33
N TRP A 263 19.13 6.94 2.29
CA TRP A 263 18.04 7.93 2.45
C TRP A 263 16.88 7.41 3.31
N LEU A 264 16.57 6.10 3.27
CA LEU A 264 15.60 5.51 4.20
C LEU A 264 16.11 5.51 5.64
N ARG A 265 17.36 5.09 5.84
CA ARG A 265 18.01 5.07 7.17
C ARG A 265 18.07 6.45 7.79
N ASP A 266 18.42 7.45 6.99
CA ASP A 266 18.60 8.83 7.43
C ASP A 266 17.26 9.57 7.54
N GLY A 267 16.13 8.90 7.26
CA GLY A 267 14.78 9.44 7.39
C GLY A 267 14.36 10.41 6.29
N LEU A 268 15.16 10.55 5.22
CA LEU A 268 14.89 11.43 4.08
C LEU A 268 13.79 10.89 3.16
N MET A 269 13.53 9.57 3.21
CA MET A 269 12.48 8.89 2.46
C MET A 269 11.59 8.07 3.40
N ASP A 270 10.29 8.10 3.11
CA ASP A 270 9.25 7.30 3.74
C ASP A 270 8.96 6.02 2.93
N GLU A 271 9.10 6.12 1.59
CA GLU A 271 8.84 5.02 0.68
C GLU A 271 9.87 4.97 -0.47
N LEU A 272 10.22 3.78 -0.93
CA LEU A 272 10.95 3.61 -2.19
C LEU A 272 10.12 2.80 -3.18
N PHE A 273 10.24 3.20 -4.45
CA PHE A 273 9.64 2.51 -5.58
C PHE A 273 10.71 2.03 -6.57
N PRO A 274 11.56 1.02 -6.24
CA PRO A 274 12.62 0.60 -7.14
C PRO A 274 12.08 0.12 -8.48
N MET A 275 12.63 0.61 -9.60
CA MET A 275 12.20 0.25 -10.96
C MET A 275 12.68 -1.16 -11.33
N MET A 276 12.00 -2.18 -10.80
CA MET A 276 12.37 -3.59 -10.93
C MET A 276 11.87 -4.19 -12.25
N TYR A 277 12.23 -3.58 -13.38
CA TYR A 277 11.78 -3.98 -14.72
C TYR A 277 12.65 -5.11 -15.29
N PHE A 278 12.76 -6.20 -14.55
CA PHE A 278 13.53 -7.39 -14.87
C PHE A 278 12.84 -8.61 -14.24
N LYS A 279 13.26 -9.83 -14.62
CA LYS A 279 12.64 -11.08 -14.13
C LYS A 279 13.64 -12.02 -13.47
N ASP A 280 13.12 -13.08 -12.87
CA ASP A 280 13.89 -14.23 -12.40
C ASP A 280 15.00 -13.84 -11.41
N ASN A 281 16.21 -14.36 -11.61
CA ASN A 281 17.39 -14.08 -10.78
C ASN A 281 17.83 -12.61 -10.82
N ASN A 282 17.29 -11.80 -11.74
CA ASN A 282 17.50 -10.36 -11.72
C ASN A 282 16.46 -9.64 -10.86
N PHE A 283 15.34 -10.28 -10.51
CA PHE A 283 14.26 -9.72 -9.69
C PHE A 283 14.38 -10.12 -8.22
N TYR A 284 14.19 -11.40 -7.92
CA TYR A 284 13.92 -11.86 -6.56
C TYR A 284 15.03 -11.54 -5.54
N PRO A 285 16.33 -11.75 -5.85
CA PRO A 285 17.41 -11.43 -4.91
C PRO A 285 17.48 -9.94 -4.56
N PHE A 286 17.21 -9.08 -5.54
CA PHE A 286 17.22 -7.63 -5.33
C PHE A 286 15.96 -7.15 -4.61
N ALA A 287 14.83 -7.85 -4.76
CA ALA A 287 13.61 -7.55 -4.00
C ALA A 287 13.84 -7.81 -2.50
N ILE A 288 14.51 -8.92 -2.20
CA ILE A 288 14.93 -9.27 -0.84
C ILE A 288 15.91 -8.23 -0.29
N ASP A 289 16.92 -7.84 -1.06
CA ASP A 289 17.89 -6.81 -0.65
C ASP A 289 17.21 -5.47 -0.30
N TRP A 290 16.29 -5.00 -1.15
CA TRP A 290 15.52 -3.78 -0.84
C TRP A 290 14.73 -3.90 0.47
N GLN A 291 14.09 -5.05 0.69
CA GLN A 291 13.28 -5.27 1.89
C GLN A 291 14.13 -5.41 3.16
N GLU A 292 15.26 -6.11 3.10
CA GLU A 292 16.22 -6.24 4.21
C GLU A 292 16.83 -4.88 4.58
N GLN A 293 17.03 -4.00 3.59
CA GLN A 293 17.54 -2.64 3.78
C GLN A 293 16.43 -1.58 3.97
N SER A 294 15.18 -1.99 4.20
CA SER A 294 14.02 -1.09 4.30
C SER A 294 14.06 -0.15 5.50
N GLN A 295 14.78 -0.50 6.57
CA GLN A 295 14.77 0.24 7.84
C GLN A 295 13.34 0.40 8.42
N GLY A 296 12.46 -0.57 8.15
CA GLY A 296 11.05 -0.52 8.55
C GLY A 296 10.20 0.48 7.76
N LYS A 297 10.74 1.09 6.70
CA LYS A 297 10.05 1.96 5.75
C LYS A 297 9.37 1.15 4.66
N ILE A 298 8.56 1.81 3.83
CA ILE A 298 7.76 1.14 2.80
C ILE A 298 8.61 0.89 1.55
N ILE A 299 8.63 -0.34 1.07
CA ILE A 299 9.25 -0.72 -0.21
C ILE A 299 8.15 -1.22 -1.16
N VAL A 300 8.11 -0.65 -2.37
CA VAL A 300 7.11 -0.95 -3.39
C VAL A 300 7.77 -1.20 -4.75
N PRO A 301 8.16 -2.44 -5.07
CA PRO A 301 8.73 -2.75 -6.38
C PRO A 301 7.87 -2.28 -7.54
N GLY A 302 8.48 -1.50 -8.44
CA GLY A 302 7.90 -1.11 -9.71
C GLY A 302 7.98 -2.26 -10.71
N LEU A 303 6.83 -2.77 -11.11
CA LEU A 303 6.67 -3.87 -12.06
C LEU A 303 6.61 -3.34 -13.49
N GLY A 304 7.49 -3.87 -14.35
CA GLY A 304 7.66 -3.43 -15.73
C GLY A 304 6.60 -3.99 -16.68
N ILE A 305 5.32 -3.80 -16.38
CA ILE A 305 4.22 -4.45 -17.11
C ILE A 305 4.13 -4.06 -18.60
N TYR A 306 4.72 -2.93 -18.99
CA TYR A 306 4.88 -2.59 -20.41
C TYR A 306 5.68 -3.65 -21.19
N PHE A 307 6.63 -4.34 -20.56
CA PHE A 307 7.38 -5.44 -21.16
C PHE A 307 6.52 -6.66 -21.49
N MET A 308 5.27 -6.74 -21.01
CA MET A 308 4.30 -7.74 -21.44
C MET A 308 3.85 -7.54 -22.90
N SER A 309 4.01 -6.33 -23.45
CA SER A 309 3.60 -6.01 -24.82
C SER A 309 4.41 -6.81 -25.83
N PRO A 310 3.78 -7.36 -26.89
CA PRO A 310 4.50 -8.00 -27.98
C PRO A 310 5.46 -7.06 -28.73
N ARG A 311 5.26 -5.73 -28.63
CA ARG A 311 6.16 -4.72 -29.21
C ARG A 311 7.41 -4.45 -28.36
N GLU A 312 7.46 -5.02 -27.16
CA GLU A 312 8.52 -4.83 -26.18
C GLU A 312 9.27 -6.16 -25.98
N LYS A 313 9.19 -6.77 -24.79
CA LYS A 313 9.83 -8.06 -24.48
C LYS A 313 8.85 -9.24 -24.43
N ASN A 314 7.56 -9.00 -24.69
CA ASN A 314 6.50 -10.00 -24.74
C ASN A 314 6.39 -10.91 -23.49
N TRP A 315 6.66 -10.40 -22.30
CA TRP A 315 6.54 -11.17 -21.04
C TRP A 315 5.13 -11.73 -20.82
N SER A 316 5.06 -12.86 -20.14
CA SER A 316 3.78 -13.52 -19.83
C SER A 316 3.11 -12.87 -18.62
N LEU A 317 1.80 -13.11 -18.46
CA LEU A 317 1.09 -12.72 -17.23
C LEU A 317 1.72 -13.37 -15.99
N MET A 318 2.13 -14.64 -16.10
CA MET A 318 2.70 -15.42 -15.01
C MET A 318 4.01 -14.84 -14.47
N ASP A 319 4.80 -14.18 -15.32
CA ASP A 319 6.02 -13.49 -14.89
C ASP A 319 5.68 -12.41 -13.83
N ILE A 320 4.68 -11.57 -14.13
CA ILE A 320 4.28 -10.45 -13.27
C ILE A 320 3.51 -10.92 -12.05
N THR A 321 2.58 -11.85 -12.19
CA THR A 321 1.78 -12.32 -11.05
C THR A 321 2.64 -13.04 -10.02
N ARG A 322 3.69 -13.77 -10.46
CA ARG A 322 4.67 -14.37 -9.54
C ARG A 322 5.45 -13.32 -8.77
N GLU A 323 5.89 -12.24 -9.43
CA GLU A 323 6.55 -11.11 -8.76
C GLU A 323 5.63 -10.47 -7.70
N MET A 324 4.34 -10.28 -8.00
CA MET A 324 3.35 -9.77 -7.04
C MET A 324 3.19 -10.69 -5.83
N HIS A 325 3.10 -12.02 -6.04
CA HIS A 325 2.98 -12.96 -4.92
C HIS A 325 4.23 -12.99 -4.04
N VAL A 326 5.42 -12.96 -4.63
CA VAL A 326 6.68 -12.97 -3.87
C VAL A 326 6.89 -11.65 -3.12
N THR A 327 6.59 -10.51 -3.74
CA THR A 327 6.74 -9.21 -3.07
C THR A 327 5.80 -9.09 -1.87
N ARG A 328 4.54 -9.52 -2.03
CA ARG A 328 3.58 -9.61 -0.92
C ARG A 328 4.06 -10.54 0.21
N SER A 329 4.61 -11.71 -0.11
CA SER A 329 5.06 -12.65 0.93
C SER A 329 6.25 -12.10 1.74
N LEU A 330 7.00 -11.15 1.19
CA LEU A 330 8.06 -10.39 1.85
C LEU A 330 7.54 -9.15 2.60
N GLY A 331 6.23 -8.88 2.58
CA GLY A 331 5.61 -7.72 3.22
C GLY A 331 5.74 -6.41 2.43
N MET A 332 6.08 -6.48 1.15
CA MET A 332 6.13 -5.33 0.24
C MET A 332 4.77 -5.07 -0.43
N GLY A 333 4.64 -3.89 -1.05
CA GLY A 333 3.57 -3.60 -2.00
C GLY A 333 3.98 -3.88 -3.46
N HIS A 334 3.18 -3.40 -4.41
CA HIS A 334 3.50 -3.44 -5.84
C HIS A 334 3.02 -2.18 -6.56
N ALA A 335 3.79 -1.76 -7.57
CA ALA A 335 3.46 -0.60 -8.39
C ALA A 335 3.54 -0.94 -9.88
N PHE A 336 2.54 -0.53 -10.67
CA PHE A 336 2.50 -0.84 -12.10
C PHE A 336 3.07 0.28 -12.95
N PHE A 337 4.13 -0.01 -13.73
CA PHE A 337 4.60 0.88 -14.81
C PHE A 337 4.14 0.34 -16.18
N ARG A 338 3.08 0.89 -16.76
CA ARG A 338 2.33 2.10 -16.35
C ARG A 338 0.83 1.97 -16.63
N ASN A 339 0.05 2.95 -16.14
CA ASN A 339 -1.41 2.95 -16.09
C ASN A 339 -2.10 2.35 -17.32
N LYS A 340 -1.76 2.80 -18.53
CA LYS A 340 -2.39 2.34 -19.76
C LYS A 340 -2.30 0.83 -19.93
N PHE A 341 -1.12 0.24 -19.77
CA PHE A 341 -0.93 -1.21 -19.91
C PHE A 341 -1.76 -2.00 -18.88
N PHE A 342 -1.91 -1.43 -17.68
CA PHE A 342 -2.78 -1.99 -16.65
C PHE A 342 -4.24 -1.86 -17.04
N THR A 343 -4.76 -0.64 -17.28
CA THR A 343 -6.20 -0.41 -17.53
C THR A 343 -6.72 -0.87 -18.89
N ASP A 344 -5.83 -1.11 -19.85
CA ASP A 344 -6.12 -1.81 -21.12
C ASP A 344 -6.16 -3.34 -20.93
N ASN A 345 -5.90 -3.82 -19.71
CA ASN A 345 -5.88 -5.22 -19.35
C ASN A 345 -4.93 -6.06 -20.22
N LEU A 346 -3.72 -5.55 -20.45
CA LEU A 346 -2.74 -6.22 -21.31
C LEU A 346 -2.48 -7.64 -20.79
N LYS A 347 -2.84 -8.63 -21.62
CA LYS A 347 -2.76 -10.07 -21.30
C LYS A 347 -3.45 -10.46 -19.98
N GLY A 348 -4.51 -9.76 -19.58
CA GLY A 348 -5.31 -10.13 -18.40
C GLY A 348 -4.78 -9.60 -17.07
N ILE A 349 -3.79 -8.71 -17.04
CA ILE A 349 -3.18 -8.24 -15.77
C ILE A 349 -4.17 -7.50 -14.84
N TYR A 350 -5.11 -6.74 -15.42
CA TYR A 350 -6.13 -6.04 -14.64
C TYR A 350 -7.11 -7.03 -14.03
N ASP A 351 -7.53 -8.04 -14.80
CA ASP A 351 -8.43 -9.08 -14.31
C ASP A 351 -7.75 -9.95 -13.24
N ALA A 352 -6.46 -10.27 -13.39
CA ALA A 352 -5.71 -11.01 -12.38
C ALA A 352 -5.59 -10.22 -11.07
N ALA A 353 -5.28 -8.92 -11.15
CA ALA A 353 -5.28 -8.06 -9.97
C ALA A 353 -6.67 -8.02 -9.32
N LEU A 354 -7.71 -7.72 -10.08
CA LEU A 354 -9.08 -7.59 -9.60
C LEU A 354 -9.64 -8.89 -8.98
N ASN A 355 -9.50 -10.02 -9.67
CA ASN A 355 -10.24 -11.24 -9.36
C ASN A 355 -9.43 -12.23 -8.51
N ASP A 356 -8.11 -12.17 -8.53
CA ASP A 356 -7.26 -13.19 -7.89
C ASP A 356 -6.38 -12.59 -6.78
N ILE A 357 -5.69 -11.49 -7.08
CA ILE A 357 -4.54 -11.03 -6.28
C ILE A 357 -4.92 -9.93 -5.28
N ASP A 358 -5.74 -8.96 -5.66
CA ASP A 358 -6.07 -7.72 -4.92
C ASP A 358 -7.58 -7.57 -4.61
N ARG A 359 -8.30 -8.69 -4.59
CA ARG A 359 -9.75 -8.83 -4.30
C ARG A 359 -10.35 -7.94 -3.20
N GLN A 360 -9.67 -7.78 -2.06
CA GLN A 360 -10.11 -6.95 -0.94
C GLN A 360 -9.37 -5.61 -0.94
N PRO A 361 -10.03 -4.50 -0.58
CA PRO A 361 -9.33 -3.23 -0.36
C PRO A 361 -8.19 -3.37 0.65
N ALA A 362 -7.16 -2.52 0.50
CA ALA A 362 -6.07 -2.42 1.46
C ALA A 362 -5.81 -0.95 1.79
N LEU A 363 -5.45 -0.69 3.05
CA LEU A 363 -4.97 0.62 3.47
C LEU A 363 -3.48 0.77 3.13
N VAL A 364 -3.02 1.99 2.93
CA VAL A 364 -1.57 2.26 2.89
C VAL A 364 -0.97 2.01 4.29
N PRO A 365 0.24 1.43 4.42
CA PRO A 365 0.89 1.30 5.72
C PRO A 365 1.05 2.65 6.44
N ALA A 366 0.85 2.66 7.75
CA ALA A 366 0.94 3.88 8.55
C ALA A 366 2.41 4.30 8.77
N MET A 367 2.70 5.60 8.73
CA MET A 367 4.01 6.15 9.01
C MET A 367 4.29 6.24 10.52
N THR A 368 4.25 5.11 11.21
CA THR A 368 4.42 5.04 12.68
C THR A 368 5.81 5.51 13.15
N TRP A 369 6.81 5.53 12.26
CA TRP A 369 8.12 6.10 12.53
C TRP A 369 8.11 7.63 12.63
N ALA A 370 7.15 8.30 12.01
CA ALA A 370 7.01 9.76 12.05
C ALA A 370 6.09 10.18 13.19
N ASN A 371 4.96 9.49 13.35
CA ASN A 371 4.06 9.64 14.48
C ASN A 371 3.27 8.35 14.68
N ALA A 372 3.27 7.79 15.89
CA ALA A 372 2.54 6.56 16.23
C ALA A 372 1.25 6.81 17.04
N THR A 373 0.94 8.08 17.33
CA THR A 373 -0.24 8.45 18.12
C THR A 373 -1.49 8.16 17.31
N LYS A 374 -2.37 7.30 17.83
CA LYS A 374 -3.64 7.00 17.19
C LYS A 374 -4.65 8.12 17.44
N PRO A 375 -5.49 8.47 16.45
CA PRO A 375 -6.60 9.39 16.68
C PRO A 375 -7.62 8.78 17.64
N GLN A 376 -8.47 9.63 18.21
CA GLN A 376 -9.63 9.16 18.98
C GLN A 376 -10.59 8.40 18.08
N LYS A 377 -11.24 7.38 18.64
CA LYS A 377 -12.26 6.61 17.92
C LYS A 377 -13.47 7.51 17.56
N PRO A 378 -14.18 7.22 16.47
CA PRO A 378 -15.39 7.95 16.09
C PRO A 378 -16.42 8.01 17.24
N THR A 379 -17.31 8.99 17.23
CA THR A 379 -18.40 9.10 18.21
C THR A 379 -19.74 9.24 17.51
N LEU A 380 -20.84 8.99 18.25
CA LEU A 380 -22.22 9.10 17.76
C LEU A 380 -22.50 8.19 16.55
N LEU A 381 -21.96 6.97 16.55
CA LEU A 381 -22.30 5.98 15.53
C LEU A 381 -23.77 5.57 15.68
N ALA A 382 -24.58 5.90 14.68
CA ALA A 382 -25.96 5.50 14.56
C ALA A 382 -26.15 4.64 13.31
N VAL A 383 -26.87 3.54 13.44
CA VAL A 383 -27.30 2.71 12.31
C VAL A 383 -28.82 2.82 12.21
N LYS A 384 -29.28 3.33 11.07
CA LYS A 384 -30.67 3.33 10.62
C LYS A 384 -30.74 2.36 9.43
N ASN A 385 -31.89 1.76 9.17
CA ASN A 385 -32.07 0.61 8.25
C ASN A 385 -31.15 0.63 7.00
N ASP A 386 -31.06 1.76 6.30
CA ASP A 386 -30.29 1.91 5.06
C ASP A 386 -29.05 2.82 5.18
N ARG A 387 -28.68 3.25 6.40
CA ARG A 387 -27.63 4.26 6.60
C ARG A 387 -26.89 4.14 7.92
N ILE A 388 -25.56 4.26 7.85
CA ILE A 388 -24.69 4.49 9.00
C ILE A 388 -24.25 5.95 9.07
N GLU A 389 -24.26 6.55 10.24
CA GLU A 389 -23.89 7.95 10.48
C GLU A 389 -22.96 8.06 11.68
N TRP A 390 -21.97 8.96 11.61
CA TRP A 390 -21.06 9.26 12.72
C TRP A 390 -20.66 10.73 12.69
N LEU A 391 -20.16 11.25 13.81
CA LEU A 391 -19.64 12.60 13.85
C LEU A 391 -18.30 12.69 13.12
N LYS A 392 -18.26 13.47 12.03
CA LYS A 392 -17.03 13.80 11.31
C LYS A 392 -16.22 14.83 12.09
N CYS A 393 -14.90 14.61 12.16
CA CYS A 393 -13.91 15.54 12.69
C CYS A 393 -13.03 16.07 11.55
N ASN A 394 -12.64 17.34 11.63
CA ASN A 394 -11.77 17.95 10.63
C ASN A 394 -10.38 17.31 10.66
N GLY A 395 -9.80 17.11 9.46
CA GLY A 395 -8.45 16.55 9.31
C GLY A 395 -8.34 15.04 9.49
N LEU A 396 -9.45 14.34 9.71
CA LEU A 396 -9.49 12.87 9.80
C LEU A 396 -10.24 12.26 8.61
N THR A 397 -9.80 11.06 8.25
CA THR A 397 -10.52 10.17 7.33
C THR A 397 -11.05 8.98 8.10
N TYR A 398 -11.92 8.17 7.49
CA TYR A 398 -12.59 7.05 8.16
C TYR A 398 -12.48 5.78 7.34
N ASN A 399 -12.23 4.66 8.01
CA ASN A 399 -12.32 3.33 7.40
C ASN A 399 -13.60 2.66 7.89
N ILE A 400 -14.34 2.09 6.96
CA ILE A 400 -15.62 1.42 7.22
C ILE A 400 -15.42 -0.07 7.00
N TYR A 401 -15.78 -0.84 8.02
CA TYR A 401 -15.71 -2.28 8.05
C TYR A 401 -17.10 -2.90 8.10
N SER A 402 -17.26 -4.08 7.50
CA SER A 402 -18.48 -4.88 7.55
C SER A 402 -18.17 -6.36 7.71
N SER A 403 -18.97 -7.07 8.51
CA SER A 403 -18.86 -8.52 8.66
C SER A 403 -20.19 -9.14 9.10
N ARG A 404 -20.42 -10.42 8.77
CA ARG A 404 -21.55 -11.19 9.30
C ARG A 404 -21.33 -11.66 10.75
N THR A 405 -20.13 -11.45 11.28
CA THR A 405 -19.74 -11.83 12.64
C THR A 405 -19.56 -10.58 13.50
N TRP A 406 -20.09 -10.64 14.74
CA TRP A 406 -19.89 -9.60 15.75
C TRP A 406 -18.92 -10.07 16.85
N PRO A 407 -18.02 -9.21 17.36
CA PRO A 407 -17.70 -7.87 16.85
C PRO A 407 -17.01 -7.94 15.48
N VAL A 408 -17.15 -6.88 14.67
CA VAL A 408 -16.43 -6.78 13.40
C VAL A 408 -14.92 -6.68 13.69
N ASP A 409 -14.16 -7.65 13.21
CA ASP A 409 -12.71 -7.70 13.38
C ASP A 409 -12.02 -6.79 12.37
N ILE A 410 -11.68 -5.57 12.80
CA ILE A 410 -11.00 -4.60 11.94
C ILE A 410 -9.57 -5.01 11.56
N SER A 411 -8.98 -6.07 12.14
CA SER A 411 -7.63 -6.54 11.77
C SER A 411 -7.62 -7.28 10.42
N LYS A 412 -8.77 -7.76 9.96
CA LYS A 412 -8.90 -8.57 8.74
C LYS A 412 -9.21 -7.71 7.51
N ALA A 413 -8.47 -7.93 6.44
CA ALA A 413 -8.66 -7.22 5.17
C ALA A 413 -10.05 -7.50 4.56
N GLU A 414 -10.57 -8.73 4.69
CA GLU A 414 -11.88 -9.11 4.17
C GLU A 414 -13.05 -8.34 4.77
N ASN A 415 -12.86 -7.71 5.94
CA ASN A 415 -13.87 -6.89 6.57
C ASN A 415 -13.78 -5.42 6.12
N LEU A 416 -12.68 -4.99 5.47
CA LEU A 416 -12.53 -3.60 5.02
C LEU A 416 -13.40 -3.35 3.78
N MET A 417 -14.43 -2.53 3.94
CA MET A 417 -15.37 -2.22 2.87
C MET A 417 -14.94 -0.96 2.10
N LEU A 418 -14.58 0.11 2.83
CA LEU A 418 -14.11 1.38 2.26
C LEU A 418 -13.01 1.96 3.16
N GLY A 419 -11.90 2.38 2.57
CA GLY A 419 -10.81 3.05 3.28
C GLY A 419 -10.76 4.55 3.00
N ARG A 420 -10.18 5.33 3.93
CA ARG A 420 -9.79 6.73 3.74
C ARG A 420 -10.94 7.65 3.26
N GLN A 421 -12.11 7.52 3.86
CA GLN A 421 -13.30 8.30 3.48
C GLN A 421 -13.38 9.62 4.26
N GLU A 422 -13.73 10.72 3.60
CA GLU A 422 -13.96 12.03 4.23
C GLU A 422 -15.45 12.34 4.47
N ILE A 423 -16.26 11.30 4.64
CA ILE A 423 -17.71 11.41 4.85
C ILE A 423 -18.06 11.21 6.33
N GLY A 424 -19.28 11.61 6.71
CA GLY A 424 -19.86 11.34 8.04
C GLY A 424 -21.10 10.44 7.99
N CYS A 425 -21.48 9.98 6.79
CA CYS A 425 -22.58 9.06 6.59
C CYS A 425 -22.33 8.19 5.36
N LEU A 426 -22.84 6.97 5.38
CA LEU A 426 -22.77 6.05 4.26
C LEU A 426 -24.10 5.28 4.13
N THR A 427 -24.65 5.25 2.91
CA THR A 427 -25.75 4.35 2.58
C THR A 427 -25.25 2.92 2.54
N ILE A 428 -25.92 2.02 3.25
CA ILE A 428 -25.60 0.61 3.32
C ILE A 428 -26.80 -0.23 2.83
N PRO A 429 -26.59 -1.46 2.34
CA PRO A 429 -27.69 -2.37 2.07
C PRO A 429 -28.53 -2.61 3.34
N ASP A 430 -29.85 -2.66 3.19
CA ASP A 430 -30.77 -3.09 4.25
C ASP A 430 -30.65 -4.61 4.47
N ASP A 431 -29.52 -5.02 5.03
CA ASP A 431 -29.21 -6.41 5.36
C ASP A 431 -28.89 -6.52 6.87
N PRO A 432 -29.85 -6.97 7.71
CA PRO A 432 -29.67 -7.04 9.15
C PRO A 432 -28.64 -8.12 9.58
N SER A 433 -28.15 -8.94 8.64
CA SER A 433 -27.13 -9.94 8.92
C SER A 433 -25.71 -9.39 8.94
N HIS A 434 -25.50 -8.12 8.58
CA HIS A 434 -24.21 -7.46 8.64
C HIS A 434 -24.07 -6.55 9.87
N TYR A 435 -22.90 -6.62 10.48
CA TYR A 435 -22.41 -5.70 11.48
C TYR A 435 -21.40 -4.76 10.84
N TYR A 436 -21.31 -3.54 11.37
CA TYR A 436 -20.40 -2.51 10.89
C TYR A 436 -19.51 -2.02 12.01
N ALA A 437 -18.28 -1.66 11.66
CA ALA A 437 -17.39 -0.93 12.54
C ALA A 437 -16.72 0.21 11.79
N ILE A 438 -16.45 1.30 12.50
CA ILE A 438 -15.80 2.48 11.94
C ILE A 438 -14.59 2.84 12.77
N THR A 439 -13.49 3.15 12.10
CA THR A 439 -12.28 3.72 12.69
C THR A 439 -12.03 5.11 12.10
N ALA A 440 -11.40 5.98 12.88
CA ALA A 440 -10.83 7.22 12.39
C ALA A 440 -9.36 6.98 12.02
N MET A 441 -8.88 7.70 11.01
CA MET A 441 -7.52 7.62 10.51
C MET A 441 -6.94 9.02 10.31
N ASP A 442 -5.75 9.24 10.87
CA ASP A 442 -5.02 10.51 10.73
C ASP A 442 -4.26 10.60 9.40
N ARG A 443 -3.58 11.74 9.17
CA ARG A 443 -2.80 11.98 7.95
C ARG A 443 -1.52 11.13 7.86
N TYR A 444 -1.08 10.50 8.95
CA TYR A 444 0.04 9.55 8.96
C TYR A 444 -0.42 8.12 8.66
N GLY A 445 -1.73 7.88 8.54
CA GLY A 445 -2.33 6.56 8.32
C GLY A 445 -2.57 5.77 9.60
N ASN A 446 -2.35 6.36 10.78
CA ASN A 446 -2.63 5.74 12.06
C ASN A 446 -4.13 5.62 12.26
N GLU A 447 -4.55 4.43 12.65
CA GLU A 447 -5.96 4.10 12.81
C GLU A 447 -6.33 3.98 14.28
N SER A 448 -7.46 4.58 14.66
CA SER A 448 -8.02 4.52 16.01
C SER A 448 -8.49 3.12 16.40
N GLU A 449 -8.89 2.95 17.65
CA GLU A 449 -9.84 1.87 18.01
C GLU A 449 -11.15 2.03 17.23
N GLU A 450 -11.87 0.93 17.04
CA GLU A 450 -13.14 0.95 16.35
C GLU A 450 -14.33 1.31 17.24
N VAL A 451 -15.37 1.85 16.61
CA VAL A 451 -16.72 1.87 17.16
C VAL A 451 -17.57 0.87 16.40
N GLN A 452 -18.13 -0.09 17.13
CA GLN A 452 -19.03 -1.11 16.62
C GLN A 452 -20.46 -0.55 16.52
N CYS A 453 -21.22 -0.96 15.49
CA CYS A 453 -22.60 -0.51 15.28
C CYS A 453 -23.58 -0.91 16.39
N GLN A 454 -23.22 -1.89 17.21
CA GLN A 454 -24.03 -2.38 18.32
C GLN A 454 -23.19 -2.42 19.60
N ASN A 455 -23.72 -1.82 20.67
CA ASN A 455 -23.23 -1.99 22.03
C ASN A 455 -23.75 -3.33 22.58
N ARG A 456 -23.17 -4.45 22.15
CA ARG A 456 -23.31 -5.71 22.90
C ARG A 456 -22.12 -5.80 23.86
N THR A 457 -22.37 -6.13 25.11
CA THR A 457 -21.29 -6.49 26.04
C THR A 457 -20.64 -7.75 25.50
N LYS A 458 -19.32 -7.71 25.25
CA LYS A 458 -18.54 -8.88 24.84
C LYS A 458 -18.71 -9.94 25.93
N GLU A 459 -19.59 -10.92 25.75
CA GLU A 459 -19.69 -12.01 26.71
C GLU A 459 -18.32 -12.71 26.72
N SER A 460 -17.60 -12.55 27.82
CA SER A 460 -16.38 -13.29 28.08
C SER A 460 -16.69 -14.78 27.93
N HIS A 461 -16.16 -15.43 26.88
CA HIS A 461 -16.21 -16.88 26.72
C HIS A 461 -15.39 -17.63 27.80
N ASN A 462 -14.79 -16.93 28.77
CA ASN A 462 -14.14 -17.53 29.94
C ASN A 462 -15.13 -17.80 31.08
N LYS A 463 -16.34 -18.32 30.78
CA LYS A 463 -17.15 -18.96 31.82
C LYS A 463 -16.62 -20.39 32.00
N LEU A 464 -16.30 -20.74 33.24
CA LEU A 464 -16.01 -22.12 33.61
C LEU A 464 -17.19 -23.01 33.22
N ILE A 465 -16.91 -24.24 32.83
CA ILE A 465 -17.92 -25.26 32.58
C ILE A 465 -18.73 -25.43 33.88
N PRO A 466 -20.03 -25.12 33.87
CA PRO A 466 -20.85 -25.15 35.07
C PRO A 466 -20.99 -26.58 35.57
N ASN A 467 -20.90 -26.76 36.88
CA ASN A 467 -20.99 -28.06 37.54
C ASN A 467 -21.56 -27.94 38.95
N ASP A 468 -22.11 -29.03 39.45
CA ASP A 468 -22.68 -29.14 40.81
C ASP A 468 -21.78 -29.97 41.76
N GLY A 469 -20.52 -30.21 41.37
CA GLY A 469 -19.58 -31.09 42.08
C GLY A 469 -19.73 -32.58 41.77
N LYS A 470 -20.82 -33.02 41.13
CA LYS A 470 -21.02 -34.42 40.68
C LYS A 470 -21.13 -34.54 39.16
N ARG A 471 -21.70 -33.55 38.49
CA ARG A 471 -21.89 -33.48 37.04
C ARG A 471 -21.50 -32.11 36.53
N ALA A 472 -20.91 -32.07 35.34
CA ALA A 472 -20.64 -30.84 34.61
C ALA A 472 -21.46 -30.79 33.32
N ILE A 473 -21.95 -29.61 32.97
CA ILE A 473 -22.77 -29.38 31.77
C ILE A 473 -21.84 -28.95 30.63
N LEU A 474 -21.70 -29.81 29.64
CA LEU A 474 -20.88 -29.57 28.46
C LEU A 474 -21.52 -28.49 27.57
N PRO A 475 -20.72 -27.68 26.86
CA PRO A 475 -21.23 -26.73 25.88
C PRO A 475 -22.13 -27.40 24.83
N GLU A 476 -23.18 -26.74 24.34
CA GLU A 476 -24.15 -27.34 23.41
C GLU A 476 -23.52 -27.88 22.12
N TRP A 477 -22.49 -27.21 21.60
CA TRP A 477 -21.72 -27.66 20.43
C TRP A 477 -20.97 -28.99 20.64
N THR A 478 -20.85 -29.46 21.89
CA THR A 478 -20.25 -30.77 22.19
C THR A 478 -21.12 -31.92 21.68
N ARG A 479 -22.42 -31.70 21.47
CA ARG A 479 -23.35 -32.72 20.93
C ARG A 479 -23.02 -33.15 19.50
N GLU A 480 -22.28 -32.32 18.76
CA GLU A 480 -21.85 -32.61 17.38
C GLU A 480 -20.57 -33.45 17.34
N ASN A 481 -19.96 -33.72 18.50
CA ASN A 481 -18.76 -34.55 18.62
C ASN A 481 -19.12 -35.90 19.23
N ASP A 482 -19.18 -36.95 18.41
CA ASP A 482 -19.24 -38.37 18.84
C ASP A 482 -17.89 -38.81 19.45
N GLY A 483 -17.46 -38.12 20.50
CA GLY A 483 -16.11 -38.21 21.04
C GLY A 483 -16.05 -38.59 22.51
N LEU A 484 -14.97 -39.25 22.90
CA LEU A 484 -14.66 -39.52 24.30
C LEU A 484 -14.38 -38.21 25.04
N ILE A 485 -15.02 -38.00 26.19
CA ILE A 485 -14.73 -36.85 27.05
C ILE A 485 -13.57 -37.19 27.98
N MET A 486 -12.60 -36.28 28.03
CA MET A 486 -11.35 -36.44 28.74
C MET A 486 -11.11 -35.26 29.69
N LEU A 487 -10.61 -35.58 30.88
CA LEU A 487 -10.12 -34.62 31.86
C LEU A 487 -8.60 -34.54 31.74
N SER A 488 -8.09 -33.32 31.63
CA SER A 488 -6.65 -33.02 31.63
C SER A 488 -6.28 -32.00 32.71
N ASP A 489 -5.02 -32.02 33.14
CA ASP A 489 -4.46 -30.93 33.95
C ASP A 489 -4.35 -29.63 33.13
N LEU A 490 -3.92 -28.54 33.77
CA LEU A 490 -3.78 -27.23 33.11
C LEU A 490 -2.64 -27.21 32.07
N HIS A 491 -1.73 -28.17 32.10
CA HIS A 491 -0.65 -28.34 31.13
C HIS A 491 -1.07 -29.23 29.94
N GLY A 492 -2.29 -29.77 29.97
CA GLY A 492 -2.85 -30.60 28.91
C GLY A 492 -2.52 -32.08 29.02
N ASN A 493 -1.92 -32.54 30.12
CA ASN A 493 -1.69 -33.96 30.35
C ASN A 493 -3.00 -34.65 30.69
N LEU A 494 -3.25 -35.80 30.06
CA LEU A 494 -4.46 -36.57 30.27
C LEU A 494 -4.47 -37.19 31.66
N ILE A 495 -5.51 -36.88 32.44
CA ILE A 495 -5.72 -37.46 33.78
C ILE A 495 -6.63 -38.69 33.66
N ARG A 496 -7.80 -38.54 33.02
CA ARG A 496 -8.80 -39.61 32.95
C ARG A 496 -9.84 -39.39 31.85
N ARG A 497 -10.41 -40.48 31.33
CA ARG A 497 -11.67 -40.47 30.57
C ARG A 497 -12.87 -40.33 31.51
N LEU A 498 -13.80 -39.45 31.17
CA LEU A 498 -15.04 -39.26 31.91
C LEU A 498 -16.23 -39.85 31.15
N PRO A 499 -17.11 -40.62 31.82
CA PRO A 499 -18.36 -41.05 31.23
C PRO A 499 -19.29 -39.84 31.09
N HIS A 500 -19.91 -39.71 29.92
CA HIS A 500 -20.85 -38.65 29.62
C HIS A 500 -22.18 -39.26 29.12
N ARG A 501 -23.27 -38.53 29.35
CA ARG A 501 -24.60 -38.84 28.83
C ARG A 501 -25.22 -37.53 28.37
N GLU A 502 -25.61 -37.49 27.10
CA GLU A 502 -26.11 -36.27 26.44
C GLU A 502 -25.13 -35.10 26.61
N ASN A 503 -25.58 -33.97 27.17
CA ASN A 503 -24.77 -32.79 27.43
C ASN A 503 -24.14 -32.76 28.82
N THR A 504 -24.12 -33.88 29.56
CA THR A 504 -23.54 -33.91 30.92
C THR A 504 -22.42 -34.91 31.04
N VAL A 505 -21.39 -34.57 31.81
CA VAL A 505 -20.27 -35.45 32.12
C VAL A 505 -20.22 -35.70 33.63
N ASN A 506 -20.03 -36.96 34.03
CA ASN A 506 -19.89 -37.33 35.43
C ASN A 506 -18.48 -36.97 35.92
N ILE A 507 -18.40 -36.15 36.96
CA ILE A 507 -17.17 -35.70 37.61
C ILE A 507 -17.09 -36.12 39.08
N GLU A 508 -17.98 -36.98 39.58
CA GLU A 508 -18.07 -37.36 41.00
C GLU A 508 -16.77 -37.96 41.55
N GLN A 509 -15.99 -38.63 40.70
CA GLN A 509 -14.68 -39.20 41.07
C GLN A 509 -13.49 -38.26 40.81
N VAL A 510 -13.73 -37.04 40.32
CA VAL A 510 -12.68 -36.04 40.11
C VAL A 510 -12.40 -35.31 41.43
N ALA A 511 -11.13 -35.14 41.79
CA ALA A 511 -10.76 -34.40 43.00
C ALA A 511 -11.11 -32.91 42.89
N ASN A 512 -11.18 -32.20 44.02
CA ASN A 512 -11.36 -30.76 44.01
C ASN A 512 -10.14 -30.10 43.33
N GLY A 513 -10.37 -29.17 42.42
CA GLY A 513 -9.29 -28.54 41.67
C GLY A 513 -9.73 -27.90 40.37
N PHE A 514 -8.75 -27.38 39.64
CA PHE A 514 -8.92 -26.75 38.33
C PHE A 514 -8.41 -27.69 37.23
N TYR A 515 -9.26 -27.92 36.24
CA TYR A 515 -8.99 -28.87 35.16
C TYR A 515 -9.44 -28.32 33.82
N GLN A 516 -8.98 -28.98 32.75
CA GLN A 516 -9.44 -28.75 31.41
C GLN A 516 -10.23 -29.97 30.91
N LEU A 517 -11.40 -29.73 30.32
CA LEU A 517 -12.16 -30.77 29.62
C LEU A 517 -11.86 -30.73 28.12
N ARG A 518 -11.69 -31.91 27.54
CA ARG A 518 -11.40 -32.11 26.11
C ARG A 518 -12.30 -33.21 25.54
N SER A 519 -12.67 -33.12 24.27
CA SER A 519 -13.21 -34.25 23.52
C SER A 519 -12.11 -34.88 22.67
N LEU A 520 -12.25 -36.18 22.38
CA LEU A 520 -11.43 -36.93 21.44
C LEU A 520 -12.35 -37.63 20.45
N ASN A 521 -12.33 -37.22 19.19
CA ASN A 521 -13.18 -37.83 18.17
C ASN A 521 -12.59 -39.15 17.64
N GLU A 522 -13.35 -39.87 16.82
CA GLU A 522 -12.94 -41.16 16.22
C GLU A 522 -11.66 -41.08 15.37
N LYS A 523 -11.31 -39.88 14.88
CA LYS A 523 -10.08 -39.62 14.11
C LYS A 523 -8.87 -39.32 14.99
N GLY A 524 -9.01 -39.39 16.32
CA GLY A 524 -7.94 -39.13 17.28
C GLY A 524 -7.61 -37.64 17.47
N ILE A 525 -8.46 -36.73 17.00
CA ILE A 525 -8.26 -35.29 17.14
C ILE A 525 -8.88 -34.83 18.47
N SER A 526 -8.09 -34.12 19.28
CA SER A 526 -8.54 -33.60 20.56
C SER A 526 -8.95 -32.12 20.49
N HIS A 527 -10.18 -31.81 20.89
CA HIS A 527 -10.69 -30.44 20.99
C HIS A 527 -10.82 -30.02 22.46
N ARG A 528 -10.44 -28.80 22.80
CA ARG A 528 -10.66 -28.25 24.15
C ARG A 528 -12.11 -27.79 24.27
N LEU A 529 -12.83 -28.33 25.25
CA LEU A 529 -14.22 -27.96 25.55
C LEU A 529 -14.29 -26.74 26.46
N GLY A 530 -13.35 -26.60 27.40
CA GLY A 530 -13.27 -25.48 28.33
C GLY A 530 -12.56 -25.86 29.63
N TYR A 531 -12.56 -24.93 30.58
CA TYR A 531 -12.01 -25.15 31.91
C TYR A 531 -13.12 -25.42 32.92
N ILE A 532 -12.85 -26.28 33.90
CA ILE A 532 -13.77 -26.62 34.97
C ILE A 532 -13.07 -26.47 36.31
N MET A 533 -13.78 -25.89 37.29
CA MET A 533 -13.39 -25.92 38.69
C MET A 533 -14.31 -26.87 39.43
N VAL A 534 -13.77 -27.97 39.93
CA VAL A 534 -14.50 -28.93 40.77
C VAL A 534 -14.32 -28.50 42.22
N LYS A 535 -15.42 -28.15 42.89
CA LYS A 535 -15.43 -27.80 44.32
C LYS A 535 -16.64 -28.42 44.99
N ARG A 536 -16.40 -29.41 45.85
CA ARG A 536 -17.41 -29.98 46.76
C ARG A 536 -17.29 -29.31 48.13
N PHE A 537 -18.43 -28.97 48.72
CA PHE A 537 -18.54 -28.47 50.09
C PHE A 537 -18.80 -29.62 51.05
#